data_AF-A0AAD9XT58-F1
#
_entry.id   AF-A0AAD9XT58-F1
#
_cell.length_a   1.000
_cell.length_b   1.000
_cell.length_c   1.000
_cell.angle_alpha   90.00
_cell.angle_beta   90.00
_cell.angle_gamma   90.00
#
_symmetry.space_group_name_H-M   'P 1'
#
loop_
_entity.id
_entity.type
_entity.pdbx_description
1 polymer ?
#
loop_
_entity_poly.entity_id
_entity_poly.type
_entity_poly.pdbx_seq_one_letter_code
_entity_poly.pdbx_strand_id
1 'polypeptide(L)'
;MEWVQEFKDPEVHHRHLSHLFGLFPGHSITIEETPDLCKAAMETLHKRGEEGPGWSSTWKTALWARLHNSEHAYRMVKHLINLVDPDHEKAFVGGLYSNLFAAHPPFQIDANFGFTAAVAEMLVQSTMNDLYLLPALPRNKWPNGCVKGLKARGGVTVNICWKEGDLHEVGLWSQNQTSVKTLHYRGTRVTVDISSGSNYTFNGQLQCMNT
;
A
#
# COMPACT_ATOMS: atom_id res chain seq x y z
N MET A 1 4.05 -17.73 -12.45
CA MET A 1 4.84 -18.89 -11.97
C MET A 1 5.95 -18.38 -11.07
N GLU A 2 6.34 -19.12 -10.03
CA GLU A 2 7.44 -18.74 -9.14
C GLU A 2 8.82 -19.10 -9.72
N TRP A 3 8.88 -20.15 -10.54
CA TRP A 3 10.08 -20.61 -11.22
C TRP A 3 9.92 -20.51 -12.75
N VAL A 4 11.03 -20.73 -13.46
CA VAL A 4 11.07 -20.74 -14.93
C VAL A 4 10.20 -21.84 -15.55
N GLN A 5 9.89 -22.89 -14.80
CA GLN A 5 9.00 -23.99 -15.17
C GLN A 5 7.84 -24.10 -14.18
N GLU A 6 6.75 -24.72 -14.62
CA GLU A 6 5.59 -24.99 -13.77
C GLU A 6 5.87 -26.19 -12.85
N PHE A 7 6.42 -25.90 -11.68
CA PHE A 7 6.58 -26.88 -10.61
C PHE A 7 5.36 -26.89 -9.69
N LYS A 8 5.08 -28.06 -9.11
CA LYS A 8 4.13 -28.17 -8.01
C LYS A 8 4.74 -27.55 -6.76
N ASP A 9 4.01 -26.63 -6.13
CA ASP A 9 4.42 -26.06 -4.85
C ASP A 9 4.48 -27.16 -3.77
N PRO A 10 5.61 -27.33 -3.07
CA PRO A 10 5.68 -28.25 -1.93
C PRO A 10 4.87 -27.73 -0.73
N GLU A 11 4.76 -26.40 -0.60
CA GLU A 11 3.97 -25.72 0.42
C GLU A 11 3.15 -24.61 -0.27
N VAL A 12 1.88 -24.90 -0.57
CA VAL A 12 1.00 -23.98 -1.32
C VAL A 12 0.79 -22.66 -0.57
N HIS A 13 0.73 -22.71 0.76
CA HIS A 13 0.53 -21.55 1.64
C HIS A 13 1.83 -20.99 2.22
N HIS A 14 2.95 -21.21 1.54
CA HIS A 14 4.25 -20.75 2.01
C HIS A 14 4.24 -19.24 2.29
N ARG A 15 4.81 -18.84 3.43
CA ARG A 15 4.83 -17.46 3.93
C ARG A 15 5.59 -16.47 3.03
N HIS A 16 6.51 -16.93 2.18
CA HIS A 16 7.24 -16.07 1.24
C HIS A 16 6.51 -15.92 -0.09
N LEU A 17 6.58 -14.72 -0.65
CA LEU A 17 6.02 -14.32 -1.95
C LEU A 17 7.14 -13.74 -2.83
N SER A 18 8.33 -14.34 -2.78
CA SER A 18 9.58 -13.78 -3.35
C SER A 18 9.47 -13.44 -4.84
N HIS A 19 8.74 -14.25 -5.61
CA HIS A 19 8.48 -14.00 -7.03
C HIS A 19 7.56 -12.81 -7.31
N LEU A 20 6.93 -12.23 -6.27
CA LEU A 20 6.17 -10.97 -6.35
C LEU A 20 7.00 -9.74 -5.96
N PHE A 21 8.32 -9.87 -5.79
CA PHE A 21 9.21 -8.72 -5.53
C PHE A 21 9.00 -7.59 -6.55
N GLY A 22 8.80 -7.93 -7.83
CA GLY A 22 8.57 -6.96 -8.90
C GLY A 22 7.33 -6.08 -8.71
N LEU A 23 6.33 -6.54 -7.94
CA LEU A 23 5.12 -5.80 -7.59
C LEU A 23 5.35 -4.88 -6.37
N PHE A 24 5.99 -5.42 -5.32
CA PHE A 24 6.44 -4.65 -4.16
C PHE A 24 7.58 -5.39 -3.43
N PRO A 25 8.66 -4.70 -3.04
CA PRO A 25 8.92 -3.26 -3.17
C PRO A 25 9.46 -2.84 -4.56
N GLY A 26 9.55 -3.76 -5.51
CA GLY A 26 9.88 -3.48 -6.90
C GLY A 26 8.82 -2.65 -7.62
N HIS A 27 9.10 -2.38 -8.90
CA HIS A 27 8.27 -1.53 -9.76
C HIS A 27 8.22 -2.07 -11.20
N SER A 28 8.55 -3.34 -11.42
CA SER A 28 8.55 -3.98 -12.74
C SER A 28 7.21 -4.65 -13.08
N ILE A 29 6.33 -4.78 -12.09
CA ILE A 29 4.95 -5.26 -12.24
C ILE A 29 4.04 -4.13 -11.77
N THR A 30 3.31 -3.52 -12.69
CA THR A 30 2.39 -2.41 -12.46
C THR A 30 1.04 -2.66 -13.15
N ILE A 31 -0.03 -2.04 -12.64
CA ILE A 31 -1.38 -2.18 -13.18
C ILE A 31 -1.43 -1.61 -14.60
N GLU A 32 -0.72 -0.51 -14.83
CA GLU A 32 -0.71 0.23 -16.08
C GLU A 32 0.10 -0.48 -17.17
N GLU A 33 1.27 -1.04 -16.85
CA GLU A 33 2.19 -1.60 -17.85
C GLU A 33 2.05 -3.11 -18.00
N THR A 34 1.67 -3.82 -16.94
CA THR A 34 1.65 -5.30 -16.92
C THR A 34 0.35 -5.86 -16.30
N PRO A 35 -0.83 -5.48 -16.80
CA PRO A 35 -2.12 -5.85 -16.18
C PRO A 35 -2.34 -7.37 -16.07
N ASP A 36 -1.85 -8.16 -17.03
CA ASP A 36 -1.98 -9.62 -16.98
C ASP A 36 -1.08 -10.26 -15.91
N LEU A 37 0.11 -9.69 -15.65
CA LEU A 37 0.94 -10.10 -14.52
C LEU A 37 0.31 -9.71 -13.19
N CYS A 38 -0.37 -8.55 -13.10
CA CYS A 38 -1.13 -8.16 -11.91
C CYS A 38 -2.28 -9.14 -11.63
N LYS A 39 -3.02 -9.58 -12.65
CA LYS A 39 -4.03 -10.63 -12.51
C LYS A 39 -3.41 -11.92 -11.98
N ALA A 40 -2.31 -12.37 -12.57
CA ALA A 40 -1.60 -13.56 -12.09
C ALA A 40 -1.09 -13.40 -10.65
N ALA A 41 -0.63 -12.20 -10.26
CA ALA A 41 -0.20 -11.91 -8.90
C ALA A 41 -1.35 -11.96 -7.89
N MET A 42 -2.56 -11.50 -8.25
CA MET A 42 -3.77 -11.67 -7.44
C MET A 42 -4.09 -13.15 -7.22
N GLU A 43 -4.05 -13.97 -8.27
CA GLU A 43 -4.25 -15.42 -8.15
C GLU A 43 -3.20 -16.08 -7.24
N THR A 44 -1.92 -15.67 -7.36
CA THR A 44 -0.87 -16.10 -6.43
C THR A 44 -1.21 -15.75 -4.98
N LEU A 45 -1.67 -14.51 -4.71
CA LEU A 45 -2.01 -14.08 -3.35
C LEU A 45 -3.19 -14.87 -2.79
N HIS A 46 -4.22 -15.13 -3.60
CA HIS A 46 -5.33 -16.00 -3.23
C HIS A 46 -4.84 -17.43 -2.92
N LYS A 47 -3.99 -17.99 -3.77
CA LYS A 47 -3.41 -19.33 -3.60
C LYS A 47 -2.56 -19.44 -2.33
N ARG A 48 -1.68 -18.46 -2.08
CA ARG A 48 -0.80 -18.43 -0.90
C ARG A 48 -1.59 -18.17 0.39
N GLY A 49 -2.77 -17.56 0.29
CA GLY A 49 -3.68 -17.37 1.40
C GLY A 49 -3.27 -16.22 2.33
N GLU A 50 -4.02 -16.07 3.42
CA GLU A 50 -3.94 -14.90 4.29
C GLU A 50 -3.00 -15.11 5.49
N GLU A 51 -2.82 -16.35 5.92
CA GLU A 51 -2.03 -16.73 7.11
C GLU A 51 -0.52 -16.50 6.94
N GLY A 52 0.19 -16.29 8.06
CA GLY A 52 1.64 -16.19 8.11
C GLY A 52 2.16 -15.39 9.30
N PRO A 53 3.50 -15.31 9.47
CA PRO A 53 4.12 -14.45 10.47
C PRO A 53 3.84 -12.97 10.17
N GLY A 54 4.03 -12.09 11.15
CA GLY A 54 3.70 -10.66 11.02
C GLY A 54 4.24 -10.02 9.75
N TRP A 55 5.49 -10.28 9.37
CA TRP A 55 6.08 -9.70 8.16
C TRP A 55 5.39 -10.16 6.87
N SER A 56 4.87 -11.39 6.84
CA SER A 56 4.19 -11.94 5.67
C SER A 56 2.84 -11.26 5.48
N SER A 57 2.04 -11.17 6.55
CA SER A 57 0.76 -10.44 6.54
C SER A 57 0.93 -8.97 6.16
N THR A 58 1.97 -8.33 6.68
CA THR A 58 2.32 -6.95 6.34
C THR A 58 2.74 -6.81 4.87
N TRP A 59 3.58 -7.70 4.34
CA TRP A 59 3.97 -7.66 2.93
C TRP A 59 2.77 -7.90 2.01
N LYS A 60 1.89 -8.85 2.35
CA LYS A 60 0.61 -9.07 1.65
C LYS A 60 -0.26 -7.82 1.66
N THR A 61 -0.31 -7.05 2.74
CA THR A 61 -1.01 -5.75 2.78
C THR A 61 -0.49 -4.82 1.69
N ALA A 62 0.82 -4.64 1.58
CA ALA A 62 1.43 -3.77 0.58
C ALA A 62 1.22 -4.30 -0.86
N LEU A 63 1.29 -5.61 -1.07
CA LEU A 63 1.04 -6.24 -2.38
C LEU A 63 -0.42 -6.03 -2.83
N TRP A 64 -1.39 -6.22 -1.93
CA TRP A 64 -2.79 -5.92 -2.21
C TRP A 64 -3.04 -4.43 -2.44
N ALA A 65 -2.35 -3.56 -1.70
CA ALA A 65 -2.41 -2.12 -1.93
C ALA A 65 -1.90 -1.75 -3.34
N ARG A 66 -0.78 -2.33 -3.79
CA ARG A 66 -0.24 -2.14 -5.16
C ARG A 66 -1.14 -2.68 -6.25
N LEU A 67 -2.02 -3.62 -5.94
CA LEU A 67 -3.07 -4.13 -6.83
C LEU A 67 -4.38 -3.34 -6.74
N HIS A 68 -4.39 -2.21 -6.01
CA HIS A 68 -5.55 -1.34 -5.77
C HIS A 68 -6.75 -2.09 -5.15
N ASN A 69 -6.48 -3.20 -4.44
CA ASN A 69 -7.49 -4.02 -3.80
C ASN A 69 -7.62 -3.66 -2.31
N SER A 70 -8.45 -2.65 -2.04
CA SER A 70 -8.64 -2.12 -0.69
C SER A 70 -9.26 -3.12 0.28
N GLU A 71 -10.12 -4.02 -0.20
CA GLU A 71 -10.78 -5.01 0.63
C GLU A 71 -9.77 -5.99 1.21
N HIS A 72 -8.94 -6.61 0.35
CA HIS A 72 -7.94 -7.56 0.80
C HIS A 72 -6.80 -6.89 1.57
N ALA A 73 -6.37 -5.69 1.18
CA ALA A 73 -5.39 -4.93 1.95
C ALA A 73 -5.88 -4.70 3.40
N TYR A 74 -7.14 -4.27 3.58
CA TYR A 74 -7.72 -4.09 4.90
C TYR A 74 -7.92 -5.40 5.68
N ARG A 75 -8.22 -6.51 4.99
CA ARG A 75 -8.23 -7.82 5.65
C ARG A 75 -6.85 -8.16 6.23
N MET A 76 -5.77 -7.89 5.49
CA MET A 76 -4.40 -8.17 5.97
C MET A 76 -4.00 -7.25 7.13
N VAL A 77 -4.45 -6.00 7.13
CA VAL A 77 -4.31 -5.09 8.28
C VAL A 77 -4.92 -5.71 9.54
N LYS A 78 -6.14 -6.26 9.46
CA LYS A 78 -6.78 -6.92 10.60
C LYS A 78 -6.04 -8.19 11.03
N HIS A 79 -5.48 -8.95 10.09
CA HIS A 79 -4.69 -10.15 10.40
C HIS A 79 -3.45 -9.83 11.23
N LEU A 80 -2.78 -8.69 10.97
CA LEU A 80 -1.69 -8.24 11.83
C LEU A 80 -2.19 -7.82 13.21
N ILE A 81 -3.34 -7.16 13.31
CA ILE A 81 -3.91 -6.66 14.58
C ILE A 81 -4.68 -7.78 15.30
N ASN A 82 -4.00 -8.90 15.55
CA ASN A 82 -4.46 -9.99 16.41
C ASN A 82 -3.50 -10.14 17.60
N LEU A 83 -4.04 -10.30 18.80
CA LEU A 83 -3.21 -10.47 20.00
C LEU A 83 -2.48 -11.82 19.97
N VAL A 84 -1.16 -11.78 20.09
CA VAL A 84 -0.32 -12.96 20.32
C VAL A 84 0.00 -13.04 21.81
N ASP A 85 -0.35 -14.18 22.41
CA ASP A 85 -0.01 -14.50 23.78
C ASP A 85 1.41 -15.11 23.82
N PRO A 86 2.39 -14.47 24.50
CA PRO A 86 3.76 -14.98 24.57
C PRO A 86 3.87 -16.35 25.27
N ASP A 87 2.89 -16.72 26.10
CA ASP A 87 2.87 -18.03 26.77
C ASP A 87 2.27 -19.14 25.88
N HIS A 88 1.59 -18.77 24.79
CA HIS A 88 0.87 -19.70 23.90
C HIS A 88 1.17 -19.44 22.41
N GLU A 89 2.42 -19.10 22.09
CA GLU A 89 2.86 -18.84 20.73
C GLU A 89 2.71 -20.07 19.81
N LYS A 90 2.33 -19.81 18.55
CA LYS A 90 2.31 -20.81 17.48
C LYS A 90 3.28 -20.41 16.39
N ALA A 91 4.13 -21.34 15.97
CA ALA A 91 5.11 -21.08 14.92
C ALA A 91 4.44 -20.54 13.65
N PHE A 92 4.96 -19.42 13.13
CA PHE A 92 4.49 -18.74 11.92
C PHE A 92 3.06 -18.18 11.98
N VAL A 93 2.46 -18.06 13.17
CA VAL A 93 1.17 -17.38 13.36
C VAL A 93 1.45 -15.97 13.89
N GLY A 94 1.41 -15.00 12.97
CA GLY A 94 1.73 -13.61 13.28
C GLY A 94 0.64 -12.88 14.06
N GLY A 95 0.99 -11.66 14.44
CA GLY A 95 0.09 -10.74 15.13
C GLY A 95 0.88 -9.67 15.87
N LEU A 96 0.28 -9.08 16.91
CA LEU A 96 0.91 -8.13 17.80
C LEU A 96 0.84 -8.64 19.24
N TYR A 97 1.91 -8.48 20.01
CA TYR A 97 1.86 -8.61 21.47
C TYR A 97 1.11 -7.43 22.09
N SER A 98 0.87 -7.50 23.40
CA SER A 98 0.18 -6.45 24.17
C SER A 98 0.88 -5.08 24.14
N ASN A 99 2.19 -5.05 23.89
CA ASN A 99 2.99 -3.83 23.71
C ASN A 99 3.05 -3.35 22.24
N LEU A 100 2.25 -3.93 21.35
CA LEU A 100 2.20 -3.66 19.91
C LEU A 100 3.47 -4.03 19.13
N PHE A 101 4.40 -4.77 19.72
CA PHE A 101 5.46 -5.41 18.93
C PHE A 101 4.90 -6.56 18.12
N ALA A 102 5.35 -6.66 16.87
CA ALA A 102 4.88 -7.70 15.99
C ALA A 102 5.56 -9.03 16.26
N ALA A 103 4.79 -10.10 16.10
CA ALA A 103 5.24 -11.46 16.31
C ALA A 103 5.51 -12.14 14.96
N HIS A 104 6.65 -12.81 14.87
CA HIS A 104 6.85 -13.87 13.90
C HIS A 104 6.01 -15.12 14.27
N PRO A 105 5.92 -15.57 15.54
CA PRO A 105 6.71 -15.33 16.76
C PRO A 105 8.14 -15.95 16.76
N PRO A 106 9.06 -15.49 17.64
CA PRO A 106 8.85 -14.47 18.67
C PRO A 106 8.87 -13.04 18.06
N PHE A 107 9.08 -12.01 18.87
CA PHE A 107 9.20 -10.62 18.39
C PHE A 107 10.10 -10.47 17.15
N GLN A 108 9.55 -9.85 16.10
CA GLN A 108 10.29 -9.32 14.96
C GLN A 108 9.75 -7.95 14.56
N ILE A 109 10.66 -6.99 14.39
CA ILE A 109 10.32 -5.58 14.17
C ILE A 109 9.93 -5.26 12.71
N ASP A 110 10.21 -6.18 11.79
CA ASP A 110 9.97 -6.03 10.35
C ASP A 110 8.52 -5.65 10.02
N ALA A 111 7.55 -6.30 10.65
CA ALA A 111 6.14 -6.07 10.43
C ALA A 111 5.68 -4.73 11.02
N ASN A 112 6.29 -4.25 12.10
CA ASN A 112 5.99 -2.91 12.63
C ASN A 112 6.35 -1.84 11.60
N PHE A 113 7.55 -1.90 11.01
CA PHE A 113 7.98 -0.95 9.99
C PHE A 113 7.22 -1.14 8.67
N GLY A 114 7.06 -2.39 8.25
CA GLY A 114 6.33 -2.72 7.04
C GLY A 114 4.87 -2.28 7.11
N PHE A 115 4.24 -2.31 8.29
CA PHE A 115 2.85 -1.91 8.46
C PHE A 115 2.68 -0.42 8.17
N THR A 116 3.58 0.42 8.67
CA THR A 116 3.60 1.84 8.35
C THR A 116 3.76 2.09 6.85
N ALA A 117 4.66 1.34 6.19
CA ALA A 117 4.83 1.42 4.74
C ALA A 117 3.58 0.97 3.97
N ALA A 118 2.95 -0.14 4.38
CA ALA A 118 1.77 -0.69 3.74
C ALA A 118 0.55 0.25 3.87
N VAL A 119 0.34 0.86 5.03
CA VAL A 119 -0.71 1.88 5.22
C VAL A 119 -0.44 3.10 4.34
N ALA A 120 0.82 3.55 4.23
CA ALA A 120 1.17 4.63 3.30
C ALA A 120 0.85 4.25 1.84
N GLU A 121 1.21 3.04 1.40
CA GLU A 121 0.92 2.54 0.05
C GLU A 121 -0.58 2.35 -0.23
N MET A 122 -1.42 2.14 0.80
CA MET A 122 -2.88 2.13 0.64
C MET A 122 -3.45 3.54 0.36
N LEU A 123 -2.79 4.57 0.87
CA LEU A 123 -3.26 5.96 0.82
C LEU A 123 -2.63 6.76 -0.32
N VAL A 124 -1.36 6.52 -0.63
CA VAL A 124 -0.60 7.22 -1.68
C VAL A 124 0.41 6.25 -2.32
N GLN A 125 0.39 6.19 -3.65
CA GLN A 125 1.46 5.55 -4.43
C GLN A 125 2.04 6.58 -5.40
N SER A 126 3.31 6.43 -5.78
CA SER A 126 3.93 7.39 -6.70
C SER A 126 5.03 6.78 -7.57
N THR A 127 5.17 7.31 -8.79
CA THR A 127 6.36 7.15 -9.63
C THR A 127 7.07 8.50 -9.72
N MET A 128 8.12 8.60 -10.56
CA MET A 128 8.72 9.91 -10.84
C MET A 128 7.74 10.89 -11.48
N ASN A 129 6.69 10.42 -12.16
CA ASN A 129 5.73 11.27 -12.87
C ASN A 129 4.30 11.14 -12.37
N ASP A 130 3.94 10.03 -11.72
CA ASP A 130 2.56 9.73 -11.32
C ASP A 130 2.38 9.80 -9.82
N LEU A 131 1.19 10.23 -9.40
CA LEU A 131 0.74 10.25 -8.01
C LEU A 131 -0.67 9.67 -7.93
N TYR A 132 -0.81 8.50 -7.32
CA TYR A 132 -2.08 7.81 -7.14
C TYR A 132 -2.65 8.14 -5.76
N LEU A 133 -3.85 8.70 -5.73
CA LEU A 133 -4.51 9.16 -4.51
C LEU A 133 -5.52 8.10 -4.05
N LEU A 134 -5.42 7.70 -2.78
CA LEU A 134 -6.30 6.71 -2.14
C LEU A 134 -6.45 5.39 -2.94
N PRO A 135 -5.37 4.83 -3.52
CA PRO A 135 -5.47 3.70 -4.45
C PRO A 135 -6.09 2.44 -3.85
N ALA A 136 -5.95 2.23 -2.53
CA ALA A 136 -6.52 1.08 -1.84
C ALA A 136 -7.18 1.48 -0.50
N LEU A 137 -7.87 2.62 -0.45
CA LEU A 137 -8.62 3.05 0.73
C LEU A 137 -9.81 2.11 1.01
N PRO A 138 -9.94 1.52 2.21
CA PRO A 138 -11.10 0.71 2.58
C PRO A 138 -12.28 1.62 2.97
N ARG A 139 -12.96 2.15 1.96
CA ARG A 139 -14.01 3.19 2.06
C ARG A 139 -15.03 2.98 3.17
N ASN A 140 -15.58 1.77 3.29
CA ASN A 140 -16.62 1.44 4.26
C ASN A 140 -16.09 1.29 5.69
N LYS A 141 -14.76 1.23 5.86
CA LYS A 141 -14.10 1.00 7.15
C LYS A 141 -13.36 2.25 7.62
N TRP A 142 -12.80 3.02 6.69
CA TRP A 142 -12.20 4.34 6.91
C TRP A 142 -12.96 5.40 6.10
N PRO A 143 -14.24 5.68 6.41
CA PRO A 143 -15.05 6.60 5.62
C PRO A 143 -14.55 8.03 5.71
N ASN A 144 -13.97 8.43 6.84
CA ASN A 144 -13.50 9.80 7.05
C ASN A 144 -12.09 9.76 7.62
N GLY A 145 -11.23 10.64 7.13
CA GLY A 145 -9.87 10.74 7.64
C GLY A 145 -9.03 11.74 6.88
N CYS A 146 -7.83 11.98 7.41
CA CYS A 146 -6.81 12.77 6.75
C CYS A 146 -5.43 12.16 7.03
N VAL A 147 -4.52 12.30 6.08
CA VAL A 147 -3.09 12.04 6.25
C VAL A 147 -2.31 13.26 5.81
N LYS A 148 -1.24 13.59 6.54
CA LYS A 148 -0.40 14.75 6.24
C LYS A 148 1.07 14.36 6.26
N GLY A 149 1.85 14.94 5.34
CA GLY A 149 3.30 14.81 5.31
C GLY A 149 3.83 13.57 4.58
N LEU A 150 3.00 12.81 3.86
CA LEU A 150 3.49 11.69 3.07
C LEU A 150 4.41 12.20 1.96
N LYS A 151 5.49 11.46 1.69
CA LYS A 151 6.44 11.80 0.63
C LYS A 151 6.16 10.96 -0.61
N ALA A 152 6.00 11.63 -1.74
CA ALA A 152 5.98 11.02 -3.06
C ALA A 152 7.36 11.15 -3.71
N ARG A 153 7.68 10.23 -4.63
CA ARG A 153 8.89 10.29 -5.46
C ARG A 153 8.94 11.62 -6.21
N GLY A 154 10.12 12.15 -6.49
CA GLY A 154 10.26 13.52 -6.99
C GLY A 154 10.05 14.59 -5.91
N GLY A 155 10.23 14.24 -4.62
CA GLY A 155 10.30 15.17 -3.50
C GLY A 155 9.07 16.04 -3.30
N VAL A 156 7.90 15.50 -3.65
CA VAL A 156 6.60 16.12 -3.41
C VAL A 156 6.09 15.64 -2.05
N THR A 157 5.56 16.56 -1.26
CA THR A 157 4.85 16.22 -0.02
C THR A 157 3.35 16.28 -0.28
N VAL A 158 2.63 15.33 0.28
CA VAL A 158 1.22 15.06 0.00
C VAL A 158 0.43 15.05 1.30
N ASN A 159 -0.61 15.87 1.33
CA ASN A 159 -1.67 15.83 2.34
C ASN A 159 -2.96 15.41 1.64
N ILE A 160 -3.74 14.51 2.24
CA ILE A 160 -5.03 14.08 1.69
C ILE A 160 -6.05 14.08 2.81
N CYS A 161 -7.24 14.58 2.53
CA CYS A 161 -8.42 14.38 3.36
C CYS A 161 -9.52 13.73 2.53
N TRP A 162 -10.28 12.85 3.16
CA TRP A 162 -11.40 12.14 2.54
C TRP A 162 -12.62 12.13 3.47
N LYS A 163 -13.80 12.09 2.87
CA LYS A 163 -15.09 12.01 3.56
C LYS A 163 -15.99 11.04 2.82
N GLU A 164 -16.77 10.26 3.57
CA GLU A 164 -17.66 9.23 3.02
C GLU A 164 -16.97 8.25 2.06
N GLY A 165 -15.68 8.01 2.27
CA GLY A 165 -14.84 7.14 1.43
C GLY A 165 -14.32 7.80 0.15
N ASP A 166 -14.63 9.08 -0.09
CA ASP A 166 -14.24 9.83 -1.27
C ASP A 166 -13.22 10.94 -0.96
N LEU A 167 -12.29 11.16 -1.89
CA LEU A 167 -11.36 12.28 -1.84
C LEU A 167 -12.13 13.59 -1.65
N HIS A 168 -11.76 14.31 -0.60
CA HIS A 168 -12.32 15.62 -0.31
C HIS A 168 -11.35 16.72 -0.73
N GLU A 169 -10.08 16.56 -0.39
CA GLU A 169 -9.04 17.53 -0.65
C GLU A 169 -7.67 16.84 -0.76
N VAL A 170 -6.82 17.33 -1.66
CA VAL A 170 -5.40 16.99 -1.72
C VAL A 170 -4.56 18.26 -1.73
N GLY A 171 -3.56 18.33 -0.87
CA GLY A 171 -2.56 19.40 -0.81
C GLY A 171 -1.19 18.88 -1.23
N LEU A 172 -0.52 19.58 -2.14
CA LEU A 172 0.76 19.21 -2.73
C LEU A 172 1.75 20.37 -2.63
N TRP A 173 2.98 20.07 -2.23
CA TRP A 173 4.06 21.06 -2.28
C TRP A 173 5.42 20.39 -2.42
N SER A 174 6.38 21.12 -3.00
CA SER A 174 7.78 20.74 -3.00
C SER A 174 8.63 21.89 -2.49
N GLN A 175 9.64 21.59 -1.67
CA GLN A 175 10.47 22.64 -1.06
C GLN A 175 11.57 23.13 -1.99
N ASN A 176 12.21 22.22 -2.71
CA ASN A 176 13.50 22.48 -3.35
C ASN A 176 13.54 22.17 -4.86
N GLN A 177 12.44 21.68 -5.44
CA GLN A 177 12.41 21.32 -6.85
C GLN A 177 11.04 21.51 -7.47
N THR A 178 11.04 21.90 -8.74
CA THR A 178 9.84 21.88 -9.57
C THR A 178 9.62 20.45 -10.07
N SER A 179 8.38 19.97 -10.03
CA SER A 179 8.03 18.63 -10.49
C SER A 179 6.71 18.67 -11.24
N VAL A 180 6.66 18.01 -12.39
CA VAL A 180 5.41 17.73 -13.10
C VAL A 180 4.87 16.40 -12.59
N LYS A 181 3.61 16.38 -12.14
CA LYS A 181 2.93 15.18 -11.66
C LYS A 181 1.59 14.97 -12.35
N THR A 182 1.28 13.72 -12.69
CA THR A 182 -0.07 13.31 -13.06
C THR A 182 -0.76 12.73 -11.84
N LEU A 183 -1.80 13.40 -11.37
CA LEU A 183 -2.66 12.95 -10.28
C LEU A 183 -3.66 11.93 -10.82
N HIS A 184 -3.76 10.77 -10.18
CA HIS A 184 -4.71 9.71 -10.53
C HIS A 184 -5.69 9.50 -9.38
N TYR A 185 -6.99 9.62 -9.67
CA TYR A 185 -8.06 9.31 -8.72
C TYR A 185 -9.31 8.80 -9.45
N ARG A 186 -9.72 7.55 -9.18
CA ARG A 186 -10.93 6.90 -9.74
C ARG A 186 -11.07 7.03 -11.27
N GLY A 187 -9.96 6.91 -12.00
CA GLY A 187 -9.91 7.03 -13.46
C GLY A 187 -9.76 8.45 -13.98
N THR A 188 -9.95 9.47 -13.13
CA THR A 188 -9.62 10.86 -13.47
C THR A 188 -8.11 11.07 -13.41
N ARG A 189 -7.57 11.78 -14.41
CA ARG A 189 -6.16 12.13 -14.53
C ARG A 189 -6.01 13.63 -14.76
N VAL A 190 -5.19 14.29 -13.93
CA VAL A 190 -4.87 15.72 -14.08
C VAL A 190 -3.37 15.91 -13.93
N THR A 191 -2.75 16.55 -14.91
CA THR A 191 -1.32 16.92 -14.84
C THR A 191 -1.17 18.28 -14.17
N VAL A 192 -0.22 18.36 -13.24
CA VAL A 192 0.03 19.55 -12.41
C VAL A 192 1.52 19.87 -12.38
N ASP A 193 1.83 21.15 -12.59
CA ASP A 193 3.17 21.70 -12.45
C ASP A 193 3.37 22.22 -11.02
N ILE A 194 4.09 21.47 -10.20
CA ILE A 194 4.34 21.80 -8.81
C ILE A 194 5.62 22.62 -8.77
N SER A 195 5.49 23.95 -8.64
CA SER A 195 6.64 24.84 -8.48
C SER A 195 7.25 24.74 -7.08
N SER A 196 8.58 24.87 -7.01
CA SER A 196 9.31 24.89 -5.74
C SER A 196 8.82 26.03 -4.84
N GLY A 197 8.51 25.73 -3.59
CA GLY A 197 8.06 26.69 -2.57
C GLY A 197 6.56 27.02 -2.61
N SER A 198 5.81 26.54 -3.61
CA SER A 198 4.38 26.76 -3.74
C SER A 198 3.54 25.61 -3.17
N ASN A 199 2.35 25.94 -2.68
CA ASN A 199 1.39 25.00 -2.11
C ASN A 199 0.15 24.94 -2.99
N TYR A 200 -0.13 23.78 -3.56
CA TYR A 200 -1.28 23.57 -4.43
C TYR A 200 -2.34 22.77 -3.69
N THR A 201 -3.59 23.19 -3.76
CA THR A 201 -4.71 22.44 -3.19
C THR A 201 -5.74 22.12 -4.27
N PHE A 202 -6.21 20.88 -4.29
CA PHE A 202 -7.23 20.40 -5.23
C PHE A 202 -8.42 19.79 -4.48
N ASN A 203 -9.62 19.93 -5.05
CA ASN A 203 -10.83 19.30 -4.52
C ASN A 203 -10.95 17.81 -4.93
N GLY A 204 -12.04 17.15 -4.54
CA GLY A 204 -12.34 15.76 -4.88
C GLY A 204 -12.46 15.46 -6.38
N GLN A 205 -12.63 16.47 -7.22
CA GLN A 205 -12.65 16.38 -8.68
C GLN A 205 -11.29 16.70 -9.31
N LEU A 206 -10.24 16.86 -8.50
CA LEU A 206 -8.89 17.26 -8.90
C LEU A 206 -8.83 18.64 -9.58
N GLN A 207 -9.78 19.53 -9.27
CA GLN A 207 -9.72 20.92 -9.72
C GLN A 207 -8.88 21.74 -8.73
N CYS A 208 -7.94 22.52 -9.26
CA CYS A 208 -7.11 23.41 -8.45
C CYS A 208 -7.98 24.48 -7.79
N MET A 209 -7.91 24.58 -6.47
CA MET A 209 -8.62 25.58 -5.68
C MET A 209 -7.73 26.77 -5.37
N ASN A 210 -6.47 26.53 -4.98
CA ASN A 210 -5.49 27.54 -4.57
C ASN A 210 -4.07 27.14 -5.02
N THR A 211 -3.21 28.14 -5.23
CA THR A 211 -1.78 28.03 -5.54
C THR A 211 -0.95 28.95 -4.66
#